data_AF-A0A7W0KAD8-F1
#
_entry.id   AF-A0A7W0KAD8-F1
#
_cell.length_a   1.000
_cell.length_b   1.000
_cell.length_c   1.000
_cell.angle_alpha   90.00
_cell.angle_beta   90.00
_cell.angle_gamma   90.00
#
_symmetry.space_group_name_H-M   'P 1'
#
loop_
_entity.id
_entity.type
_entity.pdbx_description
1 polymer ?
#
loop_
_entity_poly.entity_id
_entity_poly.type
_entity_poly.pdbx_seq_one_letter_code
_entity_poly.pdbx_strand_id
1 'polypeptide(L)'
;VFFSSEYGTGAGLVNVRATGTIAAAEEVYFSRDMRNHHSSSVLVGETVYGFSSSILTALKFDTGDLAWRDRSIGKGSLIYADQRLYLYSEGGVVGLAEANPTVYRERGRFAIQAGNSPTWSHPIITNGKLILRDQDTVFAYDITAR
;
A
#
# COMPACT_ATOMS: atom_id res chain seq x y z
N VAL A 1 -11.78 6.03 9.89
CA VAL A 1 -11.63 4.74 9.17
C VAL A 1 -11.48 5.04 7.69
N PHE A 2 -10.33 4.73 7.10
CA PHE A 2 -10.11 4.85 5.65
C PHE A 2 -10.44 3.53 4.97
N PHE A 3 -11.15 3.58 3.85
CA PHE A 3 -11.53 2.43 3.04
C PHE A 3 -11.26 2.74 1.57
N SER A 4 -10.87 1.73 0.79
CA SER A 4 -10.74 1.82 -0.66
C SER A 4 -11.15 0.51 -1.31
N SER A 5 -11.73 0.63 -2.50
CA SER A 5 -12.07 -0.47 -3.38
C SER A 5 -11.81 -0.07 -4.82
N GLU A 6 -11.30 -1.02 -5.60
CA GLU A 6 -11.19 -0.89 -7.05
C GLU A 6 -12.53 -1.25 -7.74
N TYR A 7 -12.48 -1.58 -9.03
CA TYR A 7 -13.63 -1.79 -9.91
C TYR A 7 -14.45 -0.52 -10.11
N GLY A 8 -13.76 0.63 -10.15
CA GLY A 8 -14.36 1.94 -10.42
C GLY A 8 -14.99 2.62 -9.19
N THR A 9 -14.87 2.04 -8.00
CA THR A 9 -15.39 2.61 -6.75
C THR A 9 -14.57 3.83 -6.33
N GLY A 10 -13.42 3.67 -5.67
CA GLY A 10 -12.69 4.80 -5.08
C GLY A 10 -12.26 4.50 -3.65
N ALA A 11 -12.10 5.56 -2.87
CA ALA A 11 -11.77 5.53 -1.46
C ALA A 11 -12.56 6.59 -0.68
N GLY A 12 -12.67 6.41 0.63
CA GLY A 12 -13.28 7.39 1.51
C GLY A 12 -12.75 7.30 2.93
N LEU A 13 -12.84 8.42 3.63
CA LEU A 13 -12.57 8.50 5.06
C LEU A 13 -13.88 8.70 5.80
N VAL A 14 -14.14 7.85 6.77
CA VAL A 14 -15.32 7.92 7.65
C VAL A 14 -14.87 8.23 9.07
N ASN A 15 -15.42 9.27 9.67
CA ASN A 15 -15.29 9.56 11.09
C ASN A 15 -16.29 8.69 11.85
N VAL A 16 -15.78 7.74 12.64
CA VAL A 16 -16.61 6.83 13.44
C VAL A 16 -16.47 7.22 14.91
N ARG A 17 -17.58 7.58 15.55
CA ARG A 17 -17.63 7.99 16.96
C ARG A 17 -18.54 7.04 17.74
N ALA A 18 -18.10 6.63 18.92
CA ALA A 18 -18.94 5.85 19.82
C ALA A 18 -20.04 6.76 20.39
N THR A 19 -21.31 6.39 20.19
CA THR A 19 -22.47 7.12 20.72
C THR A 19 -23.38 6.16 21.49
N GLY A 20 -23.06 5.91 22.76
CA GLY A 20 -23.77 4.91 23.57
C GLY A 20 -23.52 3.50 23.02
N THR A 21 -24.60 2.76 22.72
CA THR A 21 -24.54 1.37 22.21
C THR A 21 -24.41 1.27 20.69
N ILE A 22 -24.59 2.37 19.95
CA ILE A 22 -24.52 2.40 18.49
C ILE A 22 -23.41 3.39 18.09
N ALA A 23 -22.59 3.04 17.10
CA ALA A 23 -21.60 3.97 16.57
C ALA A 23 -22.26 4.92 15.56
N ALA A 24 -21.95 6.22 15.66
CA ALA A 24 -22.25 7.19 14.61
C ALA A 24 -21.11 7.20 13.59
N ALA A 25 -21.45 7.28 12.30
CA ALA A 25 -20.50 7.32 11.20
C ALA A 25 -20.82 8.50 10.28
N GLU A 26 -19.81 9.31 9.98
CA GLU A 26 -19.90 10.50 9.12
C GLU A 26 -18.84 10.42 8.02
N GLU A 27 -19.23 10.62 6.77
CA GLU A 27 -18.26 10.75 5.68
C GLU A 27 -17.47 12.05 5.84
N VAL A 28 -16.15 11.95 5.87
CA VAL A 28 -15.23 13.09 5.84
C VAL A 28 -14.97 13.50 4.40
N TYR A 29 -14.62 12.54 3.55
CA TYR A 29 -14.49 12.74 2.11
C TYR A 29 -14.65 11.42 1.34
N PHE A 30 -14.88 11.58 0.04
CA PHE A 30 -14.75 10.55 -0.98
C PHE A 30 -13.75 10.98 -2.07
N SER A 31 -12.92 10.05 -2.54
CA SER A 31 -11.91 10.29 -3.57
C SER A 31 -11.89 9.15 -4.59
N ARG A 32 -11.81 9.47 -5.88
CA ARG A 32 -11.60 8.46 -6.94
C ARG A 32 -10.12 8.15 -7.18
N ASP A 33 -9.24 8.85 -6.47
CA ASP A 33 -7.82 8.83 -6.77
C ASP A 33 -7.08 7.63 -6.18
N MET A 34 -7.68 6.93 -5.20
CA MET A 34 -7.18 5.68 -4.63
C MET A 34 -8.19 4.56 -4.82
N ARG A 35 -7.74 3.44 -5.41
CA ARG A 35 -8.59 2.30 -5.80
C ARG A 35 -7.81 1.00 -5.63
N ASN A 36 -7.79 0.50 -4.40
CA ASN A 36 -7.05 -0.70 -4.01
C ASN A 36 -7.69 -1.99 -4.57
N HIS A 37 -6.91 -2.84 -5.25
CA HIS A 37 -7.37 -4.15 -5.72
C HIS A 37 -7.22 -5.27 -4.68
N HIS A 38 -5.98 -5.53 -4.28
CA HIS A 38 -5.61 -6.70 -3.48
C HIS A 38 -4.89 -6.33 -2.19
N SER A 39 -4.67 -5.04 -1.95
CA SER A 39 -3.84 -4.53 -0.88
C SER A 39 -4.49 -3.36 -0.18
N SER A 40 -4.35 -3.24 1.14
CA SER A 40 -4.74 -2.01 1.83
C SER A 40 -3.71 -0.90 1.61
N SER A 41 -4.15 0.34 1.83
CA SER A 41 -3.24 1.48 1.93
C SER A 41 -2.61 1.56 3.33
N VAL A 42 -1.46 2.23 3.45
CA VAL A 42 -0.79 2.51 4.73
C VAL A 42 -0.79 4.01 4.99
N LEU A 43 -1.10 4.41 6.23
CA LEU A 43 -1.00 5.80 6.68
C LEU A 43 0.36 6.01 7.37
N VAL A 44 1.14 6.97 6.90
CA VAL A 44 2.39 7.39 7.52
C VAL A 44 2.37 8.91 7.68
N GLY A 45 2.37 9.39 8.92
CA GLY A 45 2.12 10.79 9.21
C GLY A 45 0.73 11.21 8.70
N GLU A 46 0.69 12.22 7.85
CA GLU A 46 -0.54 12.78 7.26
C GLU A 46 -0.80 12.27 5.82
N THR A 47 -0.06 11.25 5.37
CA THR A 47 -0.13 10.76 3.99
C THR A 47 -0.49 9.29 3.91
N VAL A 48 -1.48 8.99 3.08
CA VAL A 48 -1.90 7.63 2.74
C VAL A 48 -1.17 7.19 1.49
N TYR A 49 -0.46 6.06 1.56
CA TYR A 49 0.21 5.42 0.43
C TYR A 49 -0.51 4.14 0.06
N GLY A 50 -0.81 3.96 -1.22
CA GLY A 50 -1.59 2.83 -1.72
C GLY A 50 -1.49 2.68 -3.22
N PHE A 51 -2.10 1.64 -3.77
CA PHE A 51 -2.21 1.45 -5.21
C PHE A 51 -3.60 1.82 -5.69
N SER A 52 -3.67 2.71 -6.68
CA SER A 52 -4.86 2.91 -7.51
C SER A 52 -4.70 2.10 -8.79
N SER A 53 -5.41 0.99 -8.89
CA SER A 53 -5.19 -0.04 -9.92
C SER A 53 -3.72 -0.50 -9.95
N SER A 54 -2.90 0.04 -10.86
CA SER A 54 -1.50 -0.31 -11.07
C SER A 54 -0.52 0.83 -10.75
N ILE A 55 -1.01 1.92 -10.17
CA ILE A 55 -0.25 3.15 -9.95
C ILE A 55 -0.10 3.39 -8.45
N LEU A 56 1.15 3.44 -7.98
CA LEU A 56 1.44 3.86 -6.61
C LEU A 56 1.00 5.31 -6.45
N THR A 57 0.16 5.56 -5.47
CA THR A 57 -0.53 6.83 -5.27
C THR A 57 -0.37 7.27 -3.83
N ALA A 58 -0.15 8.56 -3.62
CA ALA A 58 -0.16 9.19 -2.31
C ALA A 58 -1.30 10.19 -2.22
N LEU A 59 -2.08 10.13 -1.13
CA LEU A 59 -3.14 11.09 -0.81
C LEU A 59 -2.84 11.79 0.53
N LYS A 60 -3.29 13.03 0.68
CA LYS A 60 -3.42 13.66 1.99
C LYS A 60 -4.53 12.98 2.77
N PHE A 61 -4.26 12.58 4.01
CA PHE A 61 -5.16 11.73 4.78
C PHE A 61 -6.44 12.45 5.22
N ASP A 62 -6.39 13.74 5.50
CA ASP A 62 -7.49 14.52 6.03
C ASP A 62 -8.45 15.03 4.95
N THR A 63 -7.92 15.37 3.77
CA THR A 63 -8.70 15.92 2.65
C THR A 63 -9.00 14.92 1.55
N GLY A 64 -8.20 13.85 1.42
CA GLY A 64 -8.28 12.92 0.29
C GLY A 64 -7.67 13.46 -1.01
N ASP A 65 -7.04 14.65 -0.96
CA ASP A 65 -6.40 15.26 -2.12
C ASP A 65 -5.23 14.41 -2.62
N LEU A 66 -5.10 14.35 -3.95
CA LEU A 66 -3.95 13.75 -4.58
C LEU A 66 -2.66 14.51 -4.25
N ALA A 67 -1.69 13.84 -3.63
CA ALA A 67 -0.35 14.37 -3.44
C ALA A 67 0.52 14.07 -4.65
N TRP A 68 0.63 12.80 -5.05
CA TRP A 68 1.39 12.37 -6.23
C TRP A 68 1.00 10.97 -6.72
N ARG A 69 1.45 10.62 -7.93
CA ARG A 69 1.35 9.29 -8.55
C ARG A 69 2.66 8.89 -9.20
N ASP A 70 2.98 7.60 -9.14
CA ASP A 70 4.12 7.00 -9.82
C ASP A 70 3.79 5.57 -10.30
N ARG A 71 4.36 5.15 -11.44
CA ARG A 71 4.18 3.79 -11.96
C ARG A 71 4.92 2.74 -11.13
N SER A 72 6.01 3.12 -10.46
CA SER A 72 6.78 2.31 -9.50
C SER A 72 7.00 0.87 -10.00
N ILE A 73 6.53 -0.12 -9.24
CA ILE A 73 6.65 -1.56 -9.50
C ILE A 73 5.45 -2.14 -10.27
N GLY A 74 4.52 -1.29 -10.72
CA GLY A 74 3.24 -1.69 -11.31
C GLY A 74 2.18 -2.01 -10.26
N LYS A 75 1.21 -2.87 -10.61
CA LYS A 75 0.14 -3.28 -9.70
C LYS A 75 0.70 -4.13 -8.56
N GLY A 76 0.35 -3.80 -7.32
CA GLY A 76 0.93 -4.47 -6.17
C GLY A 76 0.31 -4.16 -4.83
N SER A 77 1.05 -4.56 -3.80
CA SER A 77 0.80 -4.36 -2.39
C SER A 77 1.98 -3.62 -1.74
N LEU A 78 1.76 -3.11 -0.54
CA LEU A 78 2.81 -2.45 0.23
C LEU A 78 2.67 -2.70 1.73
N ILE A 79 3.79 -2.57 2.43
CA ILE A 79 3.88 -2.50 3.88
C ILE A 79 4.91 -1.42 4.27
N TYR A 80 4.72 -0.79 5.41
CA TYR A 80 5.66 0.19 5.94
C TYR A 80 6.39 -0.37 7.16
N ALA A 81 7.72 -0.28 7.15
CA ALA A 81 8.57 -0.59 8.30
C ALA A 81 9.88 0.19 8.19
N ASP A 82 10.48 0.51 9.33
CA ASP A 82 11.77 1.21 9.41
C ASP A 82 11.91 2.40 8.44
N GLN A 83 10.89 3.27 8.42
CA GLN A 83 10.87 4.48 7.59
C GLN A 83 10.97 4.23 6.08
N ARG A 84 10.54 3.05 5.62
CA ARG A 84 10.50 2.67 4.21
C ARG A 84 9.17 2.01 3.85
N LEU A 85 8.75 2.25 2.61
CA LEU A 85 7.71 1.49 1.94
C LEU A 85 8.37 0.30 1.25
N TYR A 86 7.93 -0.90 1.61
CA TYR A 86 8.26 -2.14 0.92
C TYR A 86 7.11 -2.44 -0.03
N LEU A 87 7.40 -2.51 -1.31
CA LEU A 87 6.43 -2.66 -2.39
C LEU A 87 6.58 -4.05 -3.00
N TYR A 88 5.47 -4.70 -3.33
CA TYR A 88 5.48 -6.03 -3.92
C TYR A 88 4.46 -6.12 -5.06
N SER A 89 4.95 -6.32 -6.28
CA SER A 89 4.11 -6.32 -7.48
C SER A 89 3.50 -7.68 -7.74
N GLU A 90 2.39 -7.68 -8.49
CA GLU A 90 1.76 -8.91 -8.93
C GLU A 90 2.61 -9.73 -9.90
N GLY A 91 3.68 -9.13 -10.46
CA GLY A 91 4.69 -9.81 -11.28
C GLY A 91 5.96 -10.18 -10.51
N GLY A 92 5.97 -10.11 -9.17
CA GLY A 92 7.11 -10.52 -8.35
C GLY A 92 8.24 -9.49 -8.25
N VAL A 93 8.01 -8.24 -8.66
CA VAL A 93 8.97 -7.15 -8.46
C VAL A 93 8.84 -6.62 -7.04
N VAL A 94 9.96 -6.51 -6.35
CA VAL A 94 10.04 -5.99 -4.98
C VAL A 94 10.78 -4.66 -5.01
N GLY A 95 10.15 -3.62 -4.48
CA GLY A 95 10.70 -2.27 -4.40
C GLY A 95 10.87 -1.82 -2.95
N LEU A 96 11.87 -0.97 -2.72
CA LEU A 96 12.05 -0.25 -1.46
C LEU A 96 12.01 1.25 -1.77
N ALA A 97 11.14 2.00 -1.11
CA ALA A 97 11.00 3.43 -1.34
C ALA A 97 10.88 4.23 -0.04
N GLU A 98 11.10 5.53 -0.09
CA GLU A 98 10.74 6.43 1.00
C GLU A 98 9.22 6.59 1.10
N ALA A 99 8.71 6.74 2.33
CA ALA A 99 7.38 7.30 2.58
C ALA A 99 7.43 8.84 2.50
N ASN A 100 7.73 9.36 1.31
CA ASN A 100 7.88 10.79 1.06
C ASN A 100 6.55 11.40 0.59
N PRO A 101 6.04 12.46 1.24
CA PRO A 101 4.71 12.99 0.96
C PRO A 101 4.62 13.82 -0.32
N THR A 102 5.76 14.19 -0.93
CA THR A 102 5.79 15.10 -2.09
C THR A 102 6.21 14.41 -3.39
N VAL A 103 6.96 13.31 -3.33
CA VAL A 103 7.47 12.63 -4.52
C VAL A 103 7.85 11.17 -4.24
N TYR A 104 7.68 10.30 -5.23
CA TYR A 104 8.22 8.94 -5.18
C TYR A 104 9.77 8.95 -5.21
N ARG A 105 10.39 8.26 -4.25
CA ARG A 105 11.85 8.07 -4.19
C ARG A 105 12.20 6.63 -3.90
N GLU A 106 12.60 5.91 -4.94
CA GLU A 106 13.06 4.54 -4.81
C GLU A 106 14.50 4.46 -4.28
N ARG A 107 14.73 3.48 -3.42
CA ARG A 107 16.03 3.16 -2.80
C ARG A 107 16.64 1.87 -3.33
N GLY A 108 15.83 0.97 -3.87
CA GLY A 108 16.30 -0.24 -4.52
C GLY A 108 15.15 -1.10 -5.02
N ARG A 109 15.47 -2.07 -5.87
CA ARG A 109 14.53 -3.05 -6.39
C ARG A 109 15.21 -4.37 -6.73
N PHE A 110 14.45 -5.45 -6.69
CA PHE A 110 14.82 -6.74 -7.24
C PHE A 110 13.56 -7.49 -7.72
N ALA A 111 13.73 -8.65 -8.33
CA ALA A 111 12.62 -9.52 -8.70
C ALA A 111 12.83 -10.91 -8.09
N ILE A 112 11.75 -11.50 -7.58
CA ILE A 112 11.74 -12.92 -7.23
C ILE A 112 11.57 -13.75 -8.51
N GLN A 113 11.91 -15.03 -8.44
CA GLN A 113 11.51 -15.99 -9.46
C GLN A 113 10.01 -16.25 -9.31
N ALA A 114 9.19 -15.42 -9.95
CA ALA A 114 7.74 -15.56 -9.95
C ALA A 114 7.29 -16.69 -10.88
N GLY A 115 6.18 -17.33 -10.53
CA GLY A 115 5.48 -18.27 -11.39
C GLY A 115 4.75 -17.60 -12.56
N ASN A 116 3.96 -18.38 -13.28
CA ASN A 116 3.20 -17.92 -14.45
C ASN A 116 1.89 -17.19 -14.09
N SER A 117 1.55 -17.07 -12.81
CA SER A 117 0.31 -16.46 -12.33
C SER A 117 0.59 -15.27 -11.45
N PRO A 118 -0.29 -14.24 -11.44
CA PRO A 118 -0.09 -13.07 -10.60
C PRO A 118 -0.02 -13.43 -9.11
N THR A 119 0.85 -12.74 -8.38
CA THR A 119 0.86 -12.79 -6.92
C THR A 119 0.04 -11.67 -6.32
N TRP A 120 -0.91 -12.01 -5.46
CA TRP A 120 -1.76 -11.03 -4.76
C TRP A 120 -1.59 -11.12 -3.24
N SER A 121 -0.51 -11.75 -2.79
CA SER A 121 -0.22 -11.84 -1.36
C SER A 121 0.29 -10.50 -0.81
N HIS A 122 0.05 -10.27 0.48
CA HIS A 122 0.57 -9.12 1.18
C HIS A 122 1.99 -9.43 1.69
N PRO A 123 2.95 -8.51 1.56
CA PRO A 123 4.26 -8.66 2.19
C PRO A 123 4.12 -8.65 3.71
N ILE A 124 4.91 -9.46 4.39
CA ILE A 124 4.96 -9.53 5.85
C ILE A 124 6.37 -9.16 6.29
N ILE A 125 6.48 -8.36 7.36
CA ILE A 125 7.76 -8.06 8.00
C ILE A 125 7.72 -8.58 9.43
N THR A 126 8.69 -9.42 9.78
CA THR A 126 8.84 -9.96 11.13
C THR A 126 10.28 -10.37 11.39
N ASN A 127 10.79 -10.11 12.60
CA ASN A 127 12.13 -10.50 13.06
C ASN A 127 13.25 -10.16 12.04
N GLY A 128 13.21 -8.96 11.46
CA GLY A 128 14.22 -8.52 10.50
C GLY A 128 14.16 -9.24 9.15
N LYS A 129 13.03 -9.87 8.82
CA LYS A 129 12.81 -10.53 7.52
C LYS A 129 11.62 -9.93 6.78
N LEU A 130 11.80 -9.74 5.48
CA LEU A 130 10.71 -9.55 4.53
C LEU A 130 10.28 -10.93 4.00
N ILE A 131 9.04 -11.31 4.29
CA ILE A 131 8.43 -12.56 3.84
C ILE A 131 7.49 -12.26 2.68
N LEU A 132 7.71 -12.92 1.56
CA LEU A 132 6.91 -12.80 0.34
C LEU A 132 6.40 -14.17 -0.06
N ARG A 133 5.15 -14.25 -0.51
CA ARG A 133 4.58 -15.48 -1.06
C ARG A 133 4.29 -15.30 -2.54
N ASP A 134 4.65 -16.28 -3.33
CA ASP A 134 4.19 -16.44 -4.70
C ASP A 134 3.72 -17.89 -4.88
N GLN A 135 2.42 -18.07 -5.12
CA GLN A 135 1.76 -19.37 -5.23
C GLN A 135 2.15 -20.32 -4.06
N ASP A 136 2.94 -21.35 -4.38
CA ASP A 136 3.40 -22.41 -3.48
C ASP A 136 4.80 -22.14 -2.89
N THR A 137 5.42 -21.01 -3.25
CA THR A 137 6.76 -20.63 -2.77
C THR A 137 6.68 -19.48 -1.78
N VAL A 138 7.44 -19.59 -0.70
CA VAL A 138 7.66 -18.52 0.28
C VAL A 138 9.13 -18.13 0.26
N PHE A 139 9.38 -16.84 0.05
CA PHE A 139 10.70 -16.22 0.08
C PHE A 139 10.86 -15.48 1.40
N ALA A 140 12.08 -15.53 1.97
CA ALA A 140 12.44 -14.81 3.18
C ALA A 140 13.76 -14.06 2.95
N TYR A 141 13.71 -12.74 2.96
CA TYR A 141 14.87 -11.87 2.76
C TYR A 141 15.28 -11.25 4.09
N ASP A 142 16.57 -11.27 4.40
CA ASP A 142 17.12 -10.51 5.51
C ASP A 142 17.11 -9.02 5.16
N ILE A 143 16.50 -8.20 6.01
CA ILE A 143 16.39 -6.74 5.85
C ILE A 143 17.08 -5.99 7.00
N THR A 144 17.94 -6.67 7.76
CA THR A 144 18.72 -6.07 8.86
C THR A 144 20.11 -5.60 8.45
N ALA A 145 20.58 -6.02 7.27
CA ALA A 145 21.88 -5.62 6.75
C ALA A 145 21.93 -4.09 6.57
N ARG A 146 22.89 -3.47 7.25
CA ARG A 146 23.17 -2.03 7.24
C ARG A 146 24.17 -1.67 6.17
#